data_AF-A0A0R1XH18-F1
#
_entry.id   AF-A0A0R1XH18-F1
#
_cell.length_a   1.000
_cell.length_b   1.000
_cell.length_c   1.000
_cell.angle_alpha   90.00
_cell.angle_beta   90.00
_cell.angle_gamma   90.00
#
_symmetry.space_group_name_H-M   'P 1'
#
loop_
_entity.id
_entity.type
_entity.pdbx_description
1 polymer ?
#
loop_
_entity_poly.entity_id
_entity_poly.type
_entity_poly.pdbx_seq_one_letter_code
_entity_poly.pdbx_strand_id
1 'polypeptide(L)'
;MKLHKLNPVKVDHLQEGTVYYRRWTKFEKVFAVVGVLLLFTGIGIVSDVILLAMYLYCMDKVDVSPVGHPDKRLLIKKHEWDHYRHVHGIDYWHQHQPRRVKAMVSHQ
;
A
#
# COMPACT_ATOMS: atom_id res chain seq x y z
N MET A 1 15.24 -11.62 -23.01
CA MET A 1 14.43 -11.02 -21.92
C MET A 1 15.34 -10.71 -20.74
N LYS A 2 15.60 -9.43 -20.44
CA LYS A 2 16.40 -9.03 -19.26
C LYS A 2 15.50 -9.09 -18.03
N LEU A 3 15.67 -10.12 -17.18
CA LEU A 3 15.07 -10.14 -15.85
C LEU A 3 15.63 -8.94 -15.07
N HIS A 4 14.78 -7.94 -14.84
CA HIS A 4 15.08 -6.89 -13.87
C HIS A 4 15.21 -7.58 -12.51
N LYS A 5 16.44 -7.63 -11.98
CA LYS A 5 16.71 -7.99 -10.59
C LYS A 5 15.76 -7.15 -9.73
N LEU A 6 14.78 -7.79 -9.10
CA LEU A 6 14.01 -7.15 -8.03
C LEU A 6 15.03 -6.88 -6.91
N ASN A 7 15.40 -5.62 -6.75
CA ASN A 7 16.20 -5.20 -5.61
C ASN A 7 15.46 -5.62 -4.34
N PRO A 8 16.15 -6.25 -3.37
CA PRO A 8 15.53 -6.69 -2.13
C PRO A 8 14.84 -5.50 -1.48
N VAL A 9 13.56 -5.66 -1.18
CA VAL A 9 12.77 -4.62 -0.53
C VAL A 9 13.39 -4.38 0.84
N LYS A 10 14.07 -3.25 0.98
CA LYS A 10 14.72 -2.84 2.23
C LYS A 10 13.63 -2.73 3.30
N VAL A 11 13.78 -3.50 4.36
CA VAL A 11 12.99 -3.39 5.58
C VAL A 11 13.60 -2.23 6.39
N ASP A 12 13.62 -1.04 5.79
CA ASP A 12 14.21 0.14 6.42
C ASP A 12 13.08 0.99 6.95
N HIS A 13 13.19 1.31 8.25
CA HIS A 13 12.39 2.33 8.92
C HIS A 13 12.31 3.60 8.07
N LEU A 14 11.16 4.28 8.13
CA LEU A 14 10.94 5.55 7.42
C LEU A 14 12.05 6.54 7.82
N GLN A 15 12.79 7.07 6.84
CA GLN A 15 13.84 8.05 7.11
C GLN A 15 13.23 9.40 7.48
N GLU A 16 13.73 10.01 8.55
CA GLU A 16 13.37 11.38 8.95
C GLU A 16 13.71 12.36 7.82
N GLY A 17 12.81 13.32 7.56
CA GLY A 17 12.96 14.31 6.49
C GLY A 17 12.55 13.85 5.07
N THR A 18 12.14 12.59 4.89
CA THR A 18 11.61 12.10 3.62
C THR A 18 10.10 11.92 3.67
N VAL A 19 9.38 12.45 2.67
CA VAL A 19 7.92 12.27 2.55
C VAL A 19 7.64 10.99 1.76
N TYR A 20 6.83 10.10 2.33
CA TYR A 20 6.46 8.83 1.71
C TYR A 20 4.98 8.80 1.31
N TYR A 21 4.65 8.07 0.25
CA TYR A 21 3.27 7.78 -0.16
C TYR A 21 3.07 6.27 -0.30
N ARG A 22 1.86 5.80 -0.02
CA ARG A 22 1.49 4.39 -0.16
C ARG A 22 1.24 4.08 -1.63
N ARG A 23 1.83 3.00 -2.13
CA ARG A 23 1.50 2.50 -3.46
C ARG A 23 0.35 1.53 -3.42
N TRP A 24 -0.45 1.57 -4.47
CA TRP A 24 -1.31 0.45 -4.82
C TRP A 24 -0.40 -0.71 -5.24
N THR A 25 -0.42 -1.79 -4.48
CA THR A 25 0.22 -3.02 -4.91
C THR A 25 -0.54 -3.57 -6.12
N LYS A 26 0.17 -4.17 -7.09
CA LYS A 26 -0.50 -4.83 -8.23
C LYS A 26 -1.49 -5.90 -7.75
N PHE A 27 -1.15 -6.53 -6.62
CA PHE A 27 -2.00 -7.46 -5.90
C PHE A 27 -3.34 -6.84 -5.48
N GLU A 28 -3.37 -5.69 -4.80
CA GLU A 28 -4.63 -5.02 -4.41
C GLU A 28 -5.56 -4.74 -5.61
N LYS A 29 -5.01 -4.40 -6.79
CA LYS A 29 -5.81 -4.19 -8.00
C LYS A 29 -6.40 -5.48 -8.55
N VAL A 30 -5.61 -6.53 -8.65
CA VAL A 30 -6.07 -7.85 -9.11
C VAL A 30 -7.12 -8.40 -8.12
N PHE A 31 -6.91 -8.20 -6.83
CA PHE A 31 -7.83 -8.64 -5.79
C PHE A 31 -9.16 -7.89 -5.82
N ALA A 32 -9.18 -6.59 -6.09
CA ALA A 32 -10.44 -5.87 -6.28
C ALA A 32 -11.26 -6.44 -7.46
N VAL A 33 -10.60 -6.79 -8.56
CA VAL A 33 -11.26 -7.38 -9.73
C VAL A 33 -11.76 -8.80 -9.43
N VAL A 34 -10.94 -9.64 -8.80
CA VAL A 34 -11.33 -11.02 -8.43
C VAL A 34 -12.44 -11.03 -7.40
N GLY A 35 -12.39 -10.13 -6.40
CA GLY A 35 -13.45 -9.97 -5.41
C GLY A 35 -14.78 -9.58 -6.05
N VAL A 36 -14.77 -8.63 -6.98
CA VAL A 36 -15.97 -8.24 -7.74
C VAL A 36 -16.51 -9.42 -8.56
N LEU A 37 -15.65 -10.18 -9.25
CA LEU A 37 -16.08 -11.35 -10.03
C LEU A 37 -16.69 -12.45 -9.15
N LEU A 38 -16.12 -12.69 -7.96
CA LEU A 38 -16.63 -13.68 -7.01
C LEU A 38 -18.04 -13.33 -6.50
N LEU A 39 -18.35 -12.04 -6.31
CA LEU A 39 -19.69 -11.59 -5.90
C LEU A 39 -20.79 -12.00 -6.89
N PHE A 40 -20.46 -12.17 -8.19
CA PHE A 40 -21.42 -12.58 -9.21
C PHE A 40 -21.57 -14.11 -9.36
N THR A 41 -20.73 -14.91 -8.71
CA THR A 41 -20.74 -16.39 -8.87
C THR A 41 -21.69 -17.14 -7.93
N GLY A 42 -22.33 -16.45 -6.97
CA GLY A 42 -23.39 -17.03 -6.12
C GLY A 42 -22.92 -17.99 -5.00
N ILE A 43 -21.60 -18.18 -4.82
CA ILE A 43 -21.02 -19.04 -3.78
C ILE A 43 -20.56 -18.17 -2.59
N GLY A 44 -21.50 -17.57 -1.87
CA GLY A 44 -21.23 -16.51 -0.88
C GLY A 44 -20.30 -16.91 0.28
N ILE A 45 -20.39 -18.13 0.79
CA ILE A 45 -19.61 -18.55 1.97
C ILE A 45 -18.13 -18.79 1.61
N VAL A 46 -17.86 -19.38 0.44
CA VAL A 46 -16.48 -19.64 0.00
C VAL A 46 -15.80 -18.35 -0.44
N SER A 47 -16.54 -17.44 -1.09
CA SER A 47 -16.01 -16.12 -1.45
C SER A 47 -15.65 -15.30 -0.22
N ASP A 48 -16.48 -15.31 0.83
CA ASP A 48 -16.23 -14.53 2.05
C ASP A 48 -15.00 -15.02 2.81
N VAL A 49 -14.80 -16.35 2.90
CA VAL A 49 -13.61 -16.91 3.55
C VAL A 49 -12.33 -16.57 2.78
N ILE A 50 -12.36 -16.62 1.44
CA ILE A 50 -11.23 -16.23 0.60
C ILE A 50 -10.93 -14.73 0.74
N LEU A 51 -11.97 -13.89 0.71
CA LEU A 51 -11.85 -12.45 0.90
C LEU A 51 -11.29 -12.11 2.29
N LEU A 52 -11.74 -12.80 3.35
CA LEU A 52 -11.28 -12.58 4.72
C LEU A 52 -9.81 -13.00 4.89
N ALA A 53 -9.45 -14.20 4.42
CA ALA A 53 -8.06 -14.68 4.50
C ALA A 53 -7.10 -13.76 3.71
N MET A 54 -7.52 -13.31 2.52
CA MET A 54 -6.75 -12.34 1.73
C MET A 54 -6.67 -10.97 2.39
N TYR A 55 -7.76 -10.49 3.00
CA TYR A 55 -7.76 -9.24 3.74
C TYR A 55 -6.73 -9.27 4.87
N LEU A 56 -6.71 -10.35 5.66
CA LEU A 56 -5.74 -10.53 6.74
C LEU A 56 -4.30 -10.59 6.21
N TYR A 57 -4.05 -11.27 5.09
CA TYR A 57 -2.72 -11.35 4.47
C TYR A 57 -2.24 -9.99 3.92
N CYS A 58 -3.10 -9.22 3.25
CA CYS A 58 -2.77 -7.90 2.73
C CYS A 58 -2.65 -6.81 3.80
N MET A 59 -3.22 -7.01 4.98
CA MET A 59 -3.21 -6.02 6.06
C MET A 59 -1.90 -5.96 6.83
N ASP A 60 -1.00 -6.94 6.73
CA ASP A 60 0.20 -6.94 7.56
C ASP A 60 1.30 -5.98 7.05
N LYS A 61 1.44 -5.86 5.72
CA LYS A 61 2.53 -5.09 5.09
C LYS A 61 2.03 -4.18 3.98
N VAL A 62 2.52 -2.95 3.97
CA VAL A 62 2.20 -1.95 2.96
C VAL A 62 3.46 -1.55 2.20
N ASP A 63 3.31 -1.38 0.88
CA ASP A 63 4.37 -0.89 0.00
C ASP A 63 4.32 0.64 -0.06
N VAL A 64 5.40 1.29 0.34
CA VAL A 64 5.56 2.74 0.37
C VAL A 64 6.74 3.16 -0.50
N SER A 65 6.59 4.29 -1.15
CA SER A 65 7.65 4.90 -1.95
C SER A 65 7.87 6.34 -1.51
N PRO A 66 9.11 6.82 -1.46
CA PRO A 66 9.40 8.23 -1.25
C PRO A 66 8.88 9.09 -2.42
N VAL A 67 8.36 10.26 -2.09
CA VAL A 67 7.92 11.26 -3.07
C VAL A 67 9.14 11.79 -3.83
N GLY A 68 9.14 11.65 -5.15
CA GLY A 68 10.26 12.03 -6.02
C GLY A 68 11.14 10.86 -6.47
N HIS A 69 11.11 9.72 -5.78
CA HIS A 69 11.86 8.50 -6.14
C HIS A 69 10.92 7.28 -6.26
N PRO A 70 10.10 7.21 -7.33
CA PRO A 70 9.14 6.13 -7.55
C PRO A 70 9.80 4.76 -7.82
N ASP A 71 11.09 4.74 -8.10
CA ASP A 71 11.92 3.55 -8.30
C ASP A 71 12.25 2.83 -6.98
N LYS A 72 12.22 3.55 -5.84
CA LYS A 72 12.44 2.97 -4.52
C LYS A 72 11.13 2.46 -3.91
N ARG A 73 11.13 1.19 -3.50
CA ARG A 73 10.00 0.53 -2.83
C ARG A 73 10.44 0.03 -1.46
N LEU A 74 9.65 0.31 -0.45
CA LEU A 74 9.86 -0.10 0.92
C LEU A 74 8.61 -0.83 1.38
N LEU A 75 8.79 -2.04 1.92
CA LEU A 75 7.71 -2.74 2.62
C LEU A 75 7.84 -2.39 4.09
N ILE A 76 6.82 -1.74 4.64
CA ILE A 76 6.72 -1.45 6.07
C ILE A 76 5.47 -2.12 6.63
N LYS A 77 5.44 -2.32 7.95
CA LYS A 77 4.26 -2.88 8.60
C LYS A 77 3.12 -1.88 8.57
N LYS A 78 1.88 -2.35 8.43
CA LYS A 78 0.71 -1.46 8.32
C LYS A 78 0.56 -0.53 9.53
N HIS A 79 0.82 -1.01 10.75
CA HIS A 79 0.73 -0.17 11.96
C HIS A 79 1.74 0.98 11.95
N GLU A 80 2.95 0.75 11.43
CA GLU A 80 4.01 1.76 11.30
C GLU A 80 3.60 2.82 10.29
N TRP A 81 2.97 2.40 9.18
CA TRP A 81 2.36 3.32 8.22
C TRP A 81 1.17 4.09 8.79
N ASP A 82 0.28 3.44 9.52
CA ASP A 82 -0.88 4.09 10.12
C ASP A 82 -0.43 5.14 11.14
N HIS A 83 0.61 4.86 11.92
CA HIS A 83 1.23 5.81 12.82
C HIS A 83 1.87 6.99 12.06
N TYR A 84 2.69 6.71 11.04
CA TYR A 84 3.29 7.75 10.20
C TYR A 84 2.23 8.67 9.59
N ARG A 85 1.18 8.08 9.01
CA ARG A 85 0.05 8.78 8.41
C ARG A 85 -0.63 9.72 9.42
N HIS A 86 -0.84 9.23 10.65
CA HIS A 86 -1.47 10.00 11.71
C HIS A 86 -0.61 11.18 12.17
N VAL A 87 0.70 10.97 12.35
CA VAL A 87 1.65 12.02 12.74
C VAL A 87 1.77 13.10 11.65
N HIS A 88 1.75 12.70 10.38
CA HIS A 88 1.97 13.58 9.22
C HIS A 88 0.66 14.12 8.60
N GLY A 89 -0.49 13.94 9.27
CA GLY A 89 -1.78 14.48 8.82
C GLY A 89 -2.24 13.99 7.44
N ILE A 90 -1.80 12.80 7.00
CA ILE A 90 -2.12 12.28 5.67
C ILE A 90 -3.52 11.62 5.73
N ASP A 91 -4.41 11.95 4.81
CA ASP A 91 -5.71 11.27 4.77
C ASP A 91 -5.62 9.84 4.23
N TYR A 92 -6.50 8.96 4.72
CA TYR A 92 -6.61 7.58 4.24
C TYR A 92 -6.96 7.50 2.74
N TRP A 93 -7.75 8.44 2.23
CA TRP A 93 -8.13 8.52 0.82
C TRP A 93 -7.01 9.05 -0.07
N HIS A 94 -6.15 9.91 0.47
CA HIS A 94 -5.15 10.65 -0.29
C HIS A 94 -3.75 10.04 -0.20
N GLN A 95 -3.55 9.02 0.66
CA GLN A 95 -2.28 8.32 0.86
C GLN A 95 -1.64 7.73 -0.40
N HIS A 96 -2.41 7.54 -1.47
CA HIS A 96 -1.95 7.00 -2.75
C HIS A 96 -1.53 8.06 -3.78
N GLN A 97 -1.75 9.35 -3.46
CA GLN A 97 -1.53 10.46 -4.39
C GLN A 97 -0.28 11.25 -3.97
N PRO A 98 0.89 11.00 -4.60
CA PRO A 98 2.16 11.56 -4.14
C PRO A 98 2.17 13.11 -4.09
N ARG A 99 1.48 13.77 -5.03
CA ARG A 99 1.37 15.24 -5.06
C ARG A 99 0.54 15.79 -3.88
N ARG A 100 -0.58 15.13 -3.53
CA ARG A 100 -1.42 15.57 -2.41
C ARG A 100 -0.79 15.24 -1.07
N VAL A 101 -0.16 14.08 -0.95
CA VAL A 101 0.63 13.74 0.25
C VAL A 101 1.73 14.77 0.49
N LYS A 102 2.49 15.15 -0.56
CA LYS A 102 3.49 16.21 -0.43
C LYS A 102 2.88 17.54 0.05
N ALA A 103 1.76 17.95 -0.54
CA ALA A 103 1.08 19.19 -0.13
C ALA A 103 0.61 19.14 1.33
N MET A 104 0.04 18.02 1.78
CA MET A 104 -0.43 17.83 3.15
C MET A 104 0.72 17.92 4.17
N VAL A 105 1.82 17.23 3.91
CA VAL A 105 2.99 17.22 4.82
C VAL A 105 3.74 18.55 4.80
N SER A 106 3.72 19.30 3.69
CA SER A 106 4.34 20.63 3.61
C SER A 106 3.52 21.77 4.23
N HIS A 107 2.23 21.53 4.54
CA HIS A 107 1.35 22.52 5.18
C HIS A 107 1.27 22.36 6.70
N GLN A 108 2.02 21.40 7.26
CA GLN A 108 2.11 21.10 8.68
C GLN A 108 3.37 21.74 9.26
#